data_AF-A0A158DL10-F1
#
_entry.id   AF-A0A158DL10-F1
#
_cell.length_a   1.000
_cell.length_b   1.000
_cell.length_c   1.000
_cell.angle_alpha   90.00
_cell.angle_beta   90.00
_cell.angle_gamma   90.00
#
_symmetry.space_group_name_H-M   'P 1'
#
loop_
_entity.id
_entity.type
_entity.pdbx_description
1 polymer ?
#
loop_
_entity_poly.entity_id
_entity_poly.type
_entity_poly.pdbx_seq_one_letter_code
_entity_poly.pdbx_strand_id
1 'polypeptide(L)'
;MLARWKKRWANNVERYRDLSCVRLILPWSTPALRFCTSELKSSVIFSALKKRYPTQDIVNVTGVRRLESSARSKMPVSSPLASLSRKGRTGITWNAIIEWTVDQVFTEIAAAELTLHEAYTVYGASRVSCAYCIMSSLDDLRAAASCADNHDVYRAMVALEAASTFDFQGQRWLADVAPELLSPALAASVSRAKTAAAQRQAIEGEIPAHLLFTSGWPTVRPTLDEAKLLASVRSRVAALIGIDIQCVDAASVLARYDELLEKNSGTLETIQQPHQASFAF
;
A
#
# COMPACT_ATOMS: atom_id res chain seq x y z
N MET A 1 6.94 -1.83 -9.59
CA MET A 1 6.19 -1.47 -8.38
C MET A 1 5.77 0.02 -8.41
N LEU A 2 6.68 0.98 -8.58
CA LEU A 2 6.38 2.42 -8.64
C LEU A 2 5.20 2.79 -9.57
N ALA A 3 5.11 2.20 -10.76
CA ALA A 3 3.99 2.41 -11.68
C ALA A 3 2.62 2.12 -11.05
N ARG A 4 2.51 1.12 -10.16
CA ARG A 4 1.27 0.81 -9.44
C ARG A 4 0.93 1.89 -8.42
N TRP A 5 1.91 2.44 -7.71
CA TRP A 5 1.69 3.56 -6.79
C TRP A 5 1.33 4.85 -7.53
N LYS A 6 1.97 5.15 -8.67
CA LYS A 6 1.57 6.27 -9.54
C LYS A 6 0.14 6.11 -10.06
N LYS A 7 -0.24 4.92 -10.53
CA LYS A 7 -1.62 4.65 -10.96
C LYS A 7 -2.60 4.75 -9.79
N ARG A 8 -2.25 4.24 -8.61
CA ARG A 8 -3.07 4.35 -7.41
C ARG A 8 -3.27 5.81 -7.01
N TRP A 9 -2.21 6.62 -7.07
CA TRP A 9 -2.30 8.05 -6.84
C TRP A 9 -3.31 8.72 -7.77
N ALA A 10 -3.16 8.50 -9.10
CA ALA A 10 -4.08 9.05 -10.09
C ALA A 10 -5.54 8.64 -9.80
N ASN A 11 -5.78 7.36 -9.49
CA ASN A 11 -7.12 6.87 -9.12
C ASN A 11 -7.65 7.49 -7.82
N ASN A 12 -6.78 7.77 -6.85
CA ASN A 12 -7.18 8.38 -5.58
C ASN A 12 -7.52 9.86 -5.75
N VAL A 13 -6.78 10.57 -6.60
CA VAL A 13 -7.12 11.94 -7.02
C VAL A 13 -8.48 11.96 -7.70
N GLU A 14 -8.76 11.02 -8.61
CA GLU A 14 -10.06 10.93 -9.28
C GLU A 14 -11.20 10.67 -8.29
N ARG A 15 -11.04 9.70 -7.38
CA ARG A 15 -12.03 9.45 -6.32
C ARG A 15 -12.30 10.70 -5.49
N TYR A 16 -11.25 11.46 -5.18
CA TYR A 16 -11.40 12.68 -4.41
C TYR A 16 -12.09 13.79 -5.22
N ARG A 17 -11.76 13.93 -6.51
CA ARG A 17 -12.40 14.85 -7.45
C ARG A 17 -13.90 14.61 -7.54
N ASP A 18 -14.32 13.35 -7.64
CA ASP A 18 -15.72 12.94 -7.84
C ASP A 18 -16.53 12.79 -6.53
N LEU A 19 -15.95 13.20 -5.40
CA LEU A 19 -16.51 13.00 -4.06
C LEU A 19 -16.87 11.53 -3.77
N SER A 20 -16.08 10.60 -4.31
CA SER A 20 -16.19 9.16 -3.99
C SER A 20 -15.36 8.77 -2.75
N CYS A 21 -14.62 9.72 -2.18
CA CYS A 21 -14.05 9.66 -0.85
C CYS A 21 -13.99 11.08 -0.26
N VAL A 22 -14.15 11.20 1.06
CA VAL A 22 -14.14 12.50 1.76
C VAL A 22 -12.74 12.97 2.16
N ARG A 23 -11.77 12.04 2.16
CA ARG A 23 -10.35 12.31 2.42
C ARG A 23 -9.52 11.87 1.23
N LEU A 24 -8.39 12.52 1.03
CA LEU A 24 -7.44 12.08 0.03
C LEU A 24 -6.76 10.78 0.50
N ILE A 25 -6.60 9.83 -0.41
CA ILE A 25 -6.07 8.50 -0.07
C ILE A 25 -4.61 8.42 -0.51
N LEU A 26 -3.74 7.99 0.41
CA LEU A 26 -2.32 7.81 0.15
C LEU A 26 -2.03 6.82 -1.00
N PRO A 27 -0.93 7.00 -1.75
CA PRO A 27 -0.59 6.11 -2.85
C PRO A 27 0.18 4.85 -2.40
N TRP A 28 0.74 4.86 -1.20
CA TRP A 28 1.64 3.82 -0.69
C TRP A 28 0.90 2.60 -0.16
N SER A 29 1.58 1.45 -0.17
CA SER A 29 1.15 0.32 0.66
C SER A 29 1.41 0.64 2.14
N THR A 30 0.56 0.12 3.02
CA THR A 30 0.78 0.22 4.47
C THR A 30 1.01 -1.17 5.05
N PRO A 31 1.54 -1.29 6.29
CA PRO A 31 1.65 -2.58 6.96
C PRO A 31 0.32 -3.34 7.05
N ALA A 32 -0.81 -2.61 7.15
CA ALA A 32 -2.17 -3.17 7.12
C ALA A 32 -2.64 -3.49 5.69
N LEU A 33 -2.33 -2.64 4.71
CA LEU A 33 -2.77 -2.76 3.32
C LEU A 33 -1.58 -3.03 2.39
N ARG A 34 -1.11 -4.29 2.41
CA ARG A 34 0.07 -4.75 1.64
C ARG A 34 -0.28 -5.18 0.22
N PHE A 35 -0.96 -4.31 -0.54
CA PHE A 35 -1.34 -4.62 -1.92
C PHE A 35 -0.14 -4.95 -2.83
N CYS A 36 1.04 -4.40 -2.54
CA CYS A 36 2.26 -4.76 -3.24
C CYS A 36 2.62 -6.26 -3.10
N THR A 37 2.22 -6.91 -2.00
CA THR A 37 2.46 -8.34 -1.77
C THR A 37 1.42 -9.20 -2.46
N SER A 38 0.14 -8.84 -2.35
CA SER A 38 -0.94 -9.62 -2.98
C SER A 38 -0.92 -9.48 -4.50
N GLU A 39 -0.84 -8.25 -5.03
CA GLU A 39 -0.96 -7.96 -6.47
C GLU A 39 0.31 -8.24 -7.27
N LEU A 40 1.50 -8.02 -6.69
CA LEU A 40 2.76 -8.07 -7.46
C LEU A 40 3.67 -9.25 -7.10
N LYS A 41 3.39 -9.96 -6.01
CA LYS A 41 4.18 -11.13 -5.59
C LYS A 41 3.33 -12.38 -5.62
N SER A 42 2.41 -12.49 -4.68
CA SER A 42 1.72 -13.75 -4.38
C SER A 42 0.78 -14.18 -5.52
N SER A 43 -0.11 -13.29 -5.99
CA SER A 43 -1.05 -13.63 -7.07
C SER A 43 -0.35 -13.99 -8.38
N VAL A 44 0.74 -13.29 -8.71
CA VAL A 44 1.55 -13.54 -9.91
C VAL A 44 2.23 -14.91 -9.81
N ILE A 45 2.89 -15.20 -8.69
CA ILE A 45 3.53 -16.49 -8.44
C ILE A 45 2.50 -17.62 -8.49
N PHE A 46 1.37 -17.49 -7.79
CA PHE A 46 0.34 -18.53 -7.74
C PHE A 46 -0.32 -18.75 -9.10
N SER A 47 -0.57 -17.70 -9.86
CA SER A 47 -1.09 -17.82 -11.23
C SER A 47 -0.10 -18.56 -12.13
N ALA A 48 1.18 -18.21 -12.08
CA ALA A 48 2.22 -18.88 -12.86
C ALA A 48 2.37 -20.36 -12.49
N LEU A 49 2.40 -20.69 -11.19
CA LEU A 49 2.51 -22.06 -10.70
C LEU A 49 1.32 -22.92 -11.15
N LYS A 50 0.09 -22.42 -11.01
CA LYS A 50 -1.12 -23.17 -11.43
C LYS A 50 -1.16 -23.45 -12.93
N LYS A 51 -0.66 -22.51 -13.75
CA LYS A 51 -0.55 -22.67 -15.20
C LYS A 51 0.54 -23.67 -15.59
N ARG A 52 1.72 -23.58 -14.95
CA ARG A 52 2.87 -24.46 -15.22
C ARG A 52 2.61 -25.89 -14.80
N TYR A 53 1.92 -26.08 -13.69
CA TYR A 53 1.64 -27.39 -13.11
C TYR A 53 0.12 -27.61 -13.02
N PRO A 54 -0.58 -27.90 -14.13
CA PRO A 54 -2.04 -27.98 -14.17
C PRO A 54 -2.63 -29.26 -13.57
N THR A 55 -1.83 -30.32 -13.41
CA THR A 55 -2.29 -31.65 -12.99
C THR A 55 -1.57 -32.16 -11.74
N GLN A 56 -0.76 -31.33 -11.10
CA GLN A 56 0.02 -31.69 -9.93
C GLN A 56 -0.55 -31.00 -8.68
N ASP A 57 -0.30 -31.64 -7.54
CA ASP A 57 -0.30 -30.96 -6.25
C ASP A 57 0.92 -30.03 -6.17
N ILE A 58 0.80 -28.94 -5.41
CA ILE A 58 1.85 -27.92 -5.33
C ILE A 58 2.25 -27.69 -3.88
N VAL A 59 3.52 -27.95 -3.57
CA VAL A 59 4.15 -27.60 -2.30
C VAL A 59 4.92 -26.29 -2.47
N ASN A 60 4.42 -25.21 -1.86
CA ASN A 60 5.10 -23.93 -1.80
C ASN A 60 6.08 -23.92 -0.61
N VAL A 61 7.36 -24.19 -0.89
CA VAL A 61 8.41 -24.21 0.13
C VAL A 61 8.88 -22.79 0.43
N THR A 62 8.96 -22.42 1.71
CA THR A 62 9.45 -21.09 2.13
C THR A 62 10.51 -21.17 3.21
N GLY A 63 11.35 -20.14 3.25
CA GLY A 63 12.42 -19.96 4.24
C GLY A 63 11.99 -19.19 5.50
N VAL A 64 10.70 -19.14 5.82
CA VAL A 64 10.19 -18.44 7.01
C VAL A 64 10.70 -19.11 8.27
N ARG A 65 11.17 -18.32 9.25
CA ARG A 65 11.66 -18.79 10.56
C ARG A 65 10.87 -18.21 11.72
N ARG A 66 10.72 -18.95 12.82
CA ARG A 66 10.03 -18.48 14.04
C ARG A 66 10.66 -17.22 14.63
N LEU A 67 11.99 -17.12 14.57
CA LEU A 67 12.77 -16.01 15.12
C LEU A 67 12.53 -14.66 14.43
N GLU A 68 11.87 -14.63 13.26
CA GLU A 68 11.71 -13.39 12.49
C GLU A 68 10.70 -12.40 13.08
N SER A 69 9.68 -12.89 13.81
CA SER A 69 8.71 -12.04 14.54
C SER A 69 7.77 -12.86 15.42
N SER A 70 7.04 -12.17 16.31
CA SER A 70 5.97 -12.77 17.13
C SER A 70 4.83 -13.42 16.33
N ALA A 71 4.57 -12.95 15.11
CA ALA A 71 3.59 -13.57 14.22
C ALA A 71 4.14 -14.85 13.58
N ARG A 72 5.42 -14.84 13.17
CA ARG A 72 6.09 -16.00 12.57
C ARG A 72 6.35 -17.10 13.61
N SER A 73 6.59 -16.75 14.87
CA SER A 73 6.82 -17.74 15.94
C SER A 73 5.64 -18.69 16.17
N LYS A 74 4.44 -18.27 15.78
CA LYS A 74 3.19 -19.06 15.91
C LYS A 74 2.82 -19.84 14.64
N MET A 75 3.59 -19.72 13.56
CA MET A 75 3.25 -20.38 12.30
C MET A 75 3.47 -21.91 12.38
N PRO A 76 2.64 -22.72 11.70
CA PRO A 76 2.86 -24.16 11.64
C PRO A 76 4.01 -24.51 10.70
N VAL A 77 4.60 -25.70 10.84
CA VAL A 77 5.59 -26.25 9.90
C VAL A 77 5.00 -26.32 8.48
N SER A 78 3.73 -26.74 8.37
CA SER A 78 2.99 -26.75 7.11
C SER A 78 1.53 -26.36 7.32
N SER A 79 0.93 -25.75 6.30
CA SER A 79 -0.50 -25.41 6.29
C SER A 79 -1.09 -25.51 4.89
N PRO A 80 -2.40 -25.77 4.76
CA PRO A 80 -3.12 -25.67 3.50
C PRO A 80 -2.98 -24.27 2.89
N LEU A 81 -2.83 -24.20 1.55
CA LEU A 81 -2.74 -22.96 0.79
C LEU A 81 -3.85 -22.93 -0.27
N ALA A 82 -4.97 -22.29 0.09
CA ALA A 82 -6.17 -22.21 -0.74
C ALA A 82 -5.88 -21.61 -2.13
N SER A 83 -5.00 -20.61 -2.22
CA SER A 83 -4.66 -19.95 -3.50
C SER A 83 -4.04 -20.87 -4.56
N LEU A 84 -3.42 -21.98 -4.11
CA LEU A 84 -2.85 -23.04 -4.96
C LEU A 84 -3.70 -24.31 -5.02
N SER A 85 -4.73 -24.42 -4.19
CA SER A 85 -5.65 -25.55 -4.19
C SER A 85 -6.72 -25.39 -5.28
N ARG A 86 -7.12 -26.49 -5.91
CA ARG A 86 -8.20 -26.55 -6.91
C ARG A 86 -8.89 -27.92 -6.86
N LYS A 87 -9.97 -28.09 -7.62
CA LYS A 87 -10.69 -29.38 -7.65
C LYS A 87 -9.73 -30.54 -7.94
N GLY A 88 -9.64 -31.49 -7.01
CA GLY A 88 -8.78 -32.67 -7.12
C GLY A 88 -7.28 -32.42 -7.00
N ARG A 89 -6.83 -31.22 -6.62
CA ARG A 89 -5.42 -30.90 -6.39
C ARG A 89 -5.21 -30.06 -5.14
N THR A 90 -4.19 -30.42 -4.37
CA THR A 90 -3.86 -29.79 -3.10
C THR A 90 -2.72 -28.80 -3.27
N GLY A 91 -2.91 -27.61 -2.69
CA GLY A 91 -1.83 -26.66 -2.48
C GLY A 91 -1.49 -26.57 -1.00
N ILE A 92 -0.22 -26.67 -0.63
CA ILE A 92 0.25 -26.45 0.74
C ILE A 92 1.41 -25.46 0.78
N THR A 93 1.60 -24.81 1.93
CA THR A 93 2.87 -24.15 2.27
C THR A 93 3.67 -25.07 3.19
N TRP A 94 4.98 -25.15 2.98
CA TRP A 94 5.92 -25.80 3.89
C TRP A 94 7.02 -24.81 4.28
N ASN A 95 7.14 -24.50 5.57
CA ASN A 95 8.18 -23.64 6.12
C ASN A 95 9.39 -24.53 6.50
N ALA A 96 10.26 -24.81 5.52
CA ALA A 96 11.23 -25.89 5.62
C ALA A 96 12.28 -25.69 6.73
N ILE A 97 12.62 -24.43 7.02
CA ILE A 97 13.63 -24.06 8.02
C ILE A 97 13.00 -23.34 9.21
N ILE A 98 11.73 -23.62 9.53
CA ILE A 98 10.97 -22.81 10.50
C ILE A 98 11.61 -22.70 11.88
N GLU A 99 12.33 -23.73 12.31
CA GLU A 99 13.03 -23.78 13.61
C GLU A 99 14.48 -23.24 13.56
N TRP A 100 14.98 -22.87 12.39
CA TRP A 100 16.38 -22.44 12.26
C TRP A 100 16.62 -21.05 12.83
N THR A 101 17.78 -20.88 13.44
CA THR A 101 18.33 -19.56 13.80
C THR A 101 18.92 -18.87 12.56
N VAL A 102 19.27 -17.59 12.70
CA VAL A 102 20.00 -16.88 11.64
C VAL A 102 21.43 -17.41 11.46
N ASP A 103 22.08 -17.78 12.55
CA ASP A 103 23.43 -18.33 12.51
C ASP A 103 23.44 -19.67 11.78
N GLN A 104 22.47 -20.55 12.04
CA GLN A 104 22.32 -21.82 11.33
C GLN A 104 22.13 -21.61 9.82
N VAL A 105 21.34 -20.60 9.42
CA VAL A 105 21.20 -20.24 7.99
C VAL A 105 22.54 -19.83 7.39
N PHE A 106 23.31 -18.98 8.06
CA PHE A 106 24.61 -18.55 7.54
C PHE A 106 25.65 -19.67 7.54
N THR A 107 25.66 -20.53 8.56
CA THR A 107 26.51 -21.73 8.60
C THR A 107 26.21 -22.65 7.45
N GLU A 108 24.93 -22.92 7.15
CA GLU A 108 24.55 -23.78 6.02
C GLU A 108 24.95 -23.16 4.68
N ILE A 109 24.71 -21.87 4.48
CA ILE A 109 25.12 -21.16 3.26
C ILE A 109 26.63 -21.27 3.04
N ALA A 110 27.42 -21.10 4.11
CA ALA A 110 28.87 -21.22 4.05
C ALA A 110 29.31 -22.67 3.78
N ALA A 111 28.71 -23.65 4.44
CA ALA A 111 29.01 -25.08 4.25
C ALA A 111 28.64 -25.56 2.84
N ALA A 112 27.61 -24.98 2.23
CA ALA A 112 27.20 -25.22 0.85
C ALA A 112 27.99 -24.40 -0.18
N GLU A 113 28.98 -23.61 0.26
CA GLU A 113 29.82 -22.74 -0.58
C GLU A 113 28.99 -21.76 -1.44
N LEU A 114 27.85 -21.29 -0.91
CA LEU A 114 26.95 -20.36 -1.59
C LEU A 114 27.29 -18.90 -1.26
N THR A 115 27.25 -18.05 -2.28
CA THR A 115 27.47 -16.61 -2.11
C THR A 115 26.23 -15.91 -1.57
N LEU A 116 26.41 -15.10 -0.52
CA LEU A 116 25.37 -14.21 -0.03
C LEU A 116 25.07 -13.09 -1.03
N HIS A 117 23.81 -12.68 -1.10
CA HIS A 117 23.39 -11.57 -1.95
C HIS A 117 24.14 -10.28 -1.56
N GLU A 118 24.55 -9.50 -2.56
CA GLU A 118 25.27 -8.22 -2.40
C GLU A 118 24.59 -7.21 -1.46
N ALA A 119 23.26 -7.27 -1.27
CA ALA A 119 22.59 -6.39 -0.32
C ALA A 119 23.11 -6.61 1.10
N TYR A 120 23.47 -7.84 1.47
CA TYR A 120 24.09 -8.14 2.75
C TYR A 120 25.58 -7.75 2.79
N THR A 121 26.33 -8.09 1.74
CA THR A 121 27.81 -8.06 1.78
C THR A 121 28.42 -6.74 1.32
N VAL A 122 27.75 -6.03 0.41
CA VAL A 122 28.22 -4.77 -0.18
C VAL A 122 27.51 -3.59 0.45
N TYR A 123 26.18 -3.67 0.60
CA TYR A 123 25.36 -2.53 1.01
C TYR A 123 24.98 -2.55 2.49
N GLY A 124 25.20 -3.67 3.21
CA GLY A 124 24.94 -3.77 4.65
C GLY A 124 23.46 -3.80 5.04
N ALA A 125 22.56 -4.15 4.12
CA ALA A 125 21.15 -4.33 4.44
C ALA A 125 20.97 -5.52 5.39
N SER A 126 20.10 -5.36 6.39
CA SER A 126 19.76 -6.44 7.31
C SER A 126 18.85 -7.50 6.68
N ARG A 127 18.12 -7.14 5.61
CA ARG A 127 17.21 -8.01 4.86
C ARG A 127 17.15 -7.61 3.39
N VAL A 128 17.24 -8.59 2.50
CA VAL A 128 17.03 -8.37 1.05
C VAL A 128 15.53 -8.29 0.78
N SER A 129 15.09 -7.18 0.19
CA SER A 129 13.71 -7.00 -0.26
C SER A 129 13.66 -6.08 -1.49
N CYS A 130 12.50 -5.48 -1.80
CA CYS A 130 12.48 -4.39 -2.78
C CYS A 130 13.33 -3.23 -2.25
N ALA A 131 14.11 -2.57 -3.11
CA ALA A 131 15.02 -1.47 -2.72
C ALA A 131 14.40 -0.51 -1.70
N TYR A 132 13.18 -0.03 -1.98
CA TYR A 132 12.40 0.79 -1.05
C TYR A 132 11.11 0.07 -0.66
N CYS A 133 11.18 -0.76 0.38
CA CYS A 133 10.04 -1.43 0.96
C CYS A 133 9.41 -0.60 2.08
N ILE A 134 8.08 -0.52 2.12
CA ILE A 134 7.32 0.17 3.17
C ILE A 134 7.56 -0.42 4.57
N MET A 135 8.13 -1.63 4.66
CA MET A 135 8.49 -2.30 5.92
C MET A 135 9.99 -2.25 6.24
N SER A 136 10.82 -1.60 5.41
CA SER A 136 12.26 -1.48 5.66
C SER A 136 12.53 -0.63 6.89
N SER A 137 13.59 -0.97 7.62
CA SER A 137 14.14 -0.09 8.65
C SER A 137 14.76 1.15 7.99
N LEU A 138 15.09 2.17 8.78
CA LEU A 138 15.82 3.33 8.26
C LEU A 138 17.19 2.92 7.69
N ASP A 139 17.89 2.02 8.37
CA ASP A 139 19.21 1.57 7.94
C ASP A 139 19.14 0.74 6.65
N ASP A 140 18.11 -0.11 6.49
CA ASP A 140 17.87 -0.82 5.23
C ASP A 140 17.56 0.15 4.07
N LEU A 141 16.87 1.26 4.33
CA LEU A 141 16.59 2.28 3.31
C LEU A 141 17.86 3.05 2.93
N ARG A 142 18.74 3.34 3.90
CA ARG A 142 20.05 3.96 3.64
C ARG A 142 20.97 3.01 2.87
N ALA A 143 21.00 1.73 3.24
CA ALA A 143 21.70 0.69 2.50
C ALA A 143 21.20 0.58 1.05
N ALA A 144 19.89 0.64 0.84
CA ALA A 144 19.34 0.66 -0.51
C ALA A 144 19.74 1.93 -1.28
N ALA A 145 19.78 3.10 -0.62
CA ALA A 145 20.15 4.37 -1.22
C ALA A 145 21.65 4.51 -1.52
N SER A 146 22.54 3.71 -0.90
CA SER A 146 23.97 3.71 -1.24
C SER A 146 24.28 2.94 -2.54
N CYS A 147 23.32 2.16 -3.04
CA CYS A 147 23.41 1.49 -4.33
C CYS A 147 22.99 2.43 -5.47
N ALA A 148 23.93 2.76 -6.37
CA ALA A 148 23.71 3.70 -7.46
C ALA A 148 22.54 3.30 -8.39
N ASP A 149 22.33 2.00 -8.60
CA ASP A 149 21.23 1.46 -9.44
C ASP A 149 19.85 1.79 -8.86
N ASN A 150 19.75 2.08 -7.56
CA ASN A 150 18.50 2.45 -6.92
C ASN A 150 18.21 3.96 -6.96
N HIS A 151 19.17 4.80 -7.37
CA HIS A 151 19.03 6.26 -7.31
C HIS A 151 17.87 6.80 -8.17
N ASP A 152 17.63 6.22 -9.35
CA ASP A 152 16.52 6.66 -10.21
C ASP A 152 15.15 6.34 -9.59
N VAL A 153 15.00 5.13 -9.04
CA VAL A 153 13.74 4.75 -8.38
C VAL A 153 13.56 5.50 -7.06
N TYR A 154 14.64 5.84 -6.34
CA TYR A 154 14.61 6.73 -5.18
C TYR A 154 14.02 8.09 -5.54
N ARG A 155 14.65 8.80 -6.49
CA ARG A 155 14.19 10.12 -6.94
C ARG A 155 12.76 10.08 -7.45
N ALA A 156 12.39 9.05 -8.20
CA ALA A 156 11.05 8.92 -8.74
C ALA A 156 9.98 8.61 -7.66
N MET A 157 10.37 7.95 -6.56
CA MET A 157 9.51 7.77 -5.39
C MET A 157 9.40 9.04 -4.56
N VAL A 158 10.50 9.76 -4.34
CA VAL A 158 10.50 11.07 -3.66
C VAL A 158 9.68 12.11 -4.44
N ALA A 159 9.71 12.07 -5.78
CA ALA A 159 8.84 12.91 -6.61
C ALA A 159 7.36 12.59 -6.40
N LEU A 160 7.00 11.33 -6.15
CA LEU A 160 5.64 10.95 -5.81
C LEU A 160 5.26 11.36 -4.36
N GLU A 161 6.19 11.34 -3.40
CA GLU A 161 5.95 11.96 -2.08
C GLU A 161 5.65 13.45 -2.22
N ALA A 162 6.48 14.17 -2.99
CA ALA A 162 6.32 15.60 -3.23
C ALA A 162 4.97 15.92 -3.92
N ALA A 163 4.59 15.12 -4.92
CA ALA A 163 3.33 15.32 -5.65
C ALA A 163 2.09 14.93 -4.84
N SER A 164 2.19 13.94 -3.94
CA SER A 164 1.04 13.43 -3.20
C SER A 164 0.84 14.04 -1.83
N THR A 165 1.88 14.68 -1.27
CA THR A 165 1.91 15.17 0.13
C THR A 165 1.70 14.06 1.17
N PHE A 166 2.02 12.82 0.80
CA PHE A 166 2.05 11.67 1.70
C PHE A 166 3.47 11.17 1.85
N ASP A 167 3.91 11.06 3.10
CA ASP A 167 5.19 10.45 3.43
C ASP A 167 5.14 8.93 3.22
N PHE A 168 6.31 8.35 2.93
CA PHE A 168 6.44 6.95 2.53
C PHE A 168 6.09 5.93 3.62
N GLN A 169 6.34 6.23 4.91
CA GLN A 169 6.14 5.29 6.03
C GLN A 169 5.36 5.88 7.22
N GLY A 170 4.29 6.64 6.95
CA GLY A 170 3.37 7.24 7.93
C GLY A 170 3.95 8.33 8.87
N GLN A 171 5.24 8.29 9.16
CA GLN A 171 5.99 9.32 9.90
C GLN A 171 7.37 9.59 9.31
N ARG A 172 7.68 9.02 8.14
CA ARG A 172 9.02 9.13 7.55
C ARG A 172 8.89 9.35 6.06
N TRP A 173 9.45 10.48 5.65
CA TRP A 173 9.64 10.80 4.24
C TRP A 173 10.84 10.03 3.72
N LEU A 174 10.69 9.36 2.58
CA LEU A 174 11.80 8.72 1.90
C LEU A 174 12.85 9.76 1.50
N ALA A 175 12.41 10.98 1.16
CA ALA A 175 13.28 12.12 0.85
C ALA A 175 14.35 12.42 1.93
N ASP A 176 14.10 12.05 3.18
CA ASP A 176 15.01 12.28 4.31
C ASP A 176 16.07 11.17 4.46
N VAL A 177 15.97 10.08 3.70
CA VAL A 177 16.89 8.94 3.78
C VAL A 177 18.24 9.28 3.14
N ALA A 178 18.22 9.95 1.99
CA ALA A 178 19.39 10.33 1.21
C ALA A 178 19.13 11.68 0.49
N PRO A 179 19.01 12.80 1.24
CA PRO A 179 18.67 14.11 0.68
C PRO A 179 19.72 14.62 -0.32
N GLU A 180 20.97 14.18 -0.21
CA GLU A 180 22.08 14.49 -1.11
C GLU A 180 21.86 13.99 -2.55
N LEU A 181 20.96 13.00 -2.75
CA LEU A 181 20.60 12.48 -4.06
C LEU A 181 19.53 13.31 -4.78
N LEU A 182 18.98 14.35 -4.12
CA LEU A 182 17.91 15.18 -4.65
C LEU A 182 18.47 16.37 -5.43
N SER A 183 17.83 16.70 -6.56
CA SER A 183 18.08 17.98 -7.21
C SER A 183 17.52 19.12 -6.35
N PRO A 184 18.06 20.36 -6.45
CA PRO A 184 17.53 21.51 -5.73
C PRO A 184 16.03 21.73 -5.94
N ALA A 185 15.54 21.50 -7.16
CA ALA A 185 14.12 21.62 -7.50
C ALA A 185 13.26 20.56 -6.78
N LEU A 186 13.74 19.32 -6.69
CA LEU A 186 13.03 18.25 -5.99
C LEU A 186 13.05 18.47 -4.47
N ALA A 187 14.18 18.88 -3.91
CA ALA A 187 14.30 19.22 -2.49
C ALA A 187 13.34 20.36 -2.09
N ALA A 188 13.25 21.42 -2.91
CA ALA A 188 12.29 22.51 -2.69
C ALA A 188 10.83 22.03 -2.79
N SER A 189 10.55 21.10 -3.70
CA SER A 189 9.21 20.50 -3.84
C SER A 189 8.84 19.64 -2.64
N VAL A 190 9.77 18.86 -2.10
CA VAL A 190 9.58 18.08 -0.87
C VAL A 190 9.31 19.00 0.33
N SER A 191 10.06 20.10 0.47
CA SER A 191 9.84 21.07 1.55
C SER A 191 8.42 21.64 1.52
N ARG A 192 7.94 22.07 0.33
CA ARG A 192 6.55 22.51 0.15
C ARG A 192 5.54 21.39 0.45
N ALA A 193 5.82 20.17 0.01
CA ALA A 193 4.94 19.03 0.23
C ALA A 193 4.80 18.66 1.71
N LYS A 194 5.87 18.80 2.52
CA LYS A 194 5.82 18.59 3.97
C LYS A 194 4.90 19.59 4.66
N THR A 195 5.01 20.87 4.30
CA THR A 195 4.11 21.92 4.80
C THR A 195 2.66 21.66 4.38
N ALA A 196 2.44 21.35 3.10
CA ALA A 196 1.12 21.03 2.57
C ALA A 196 0.52 19.77 3.23
N ALA A 197 1.34 18.76 3.56
CA ALA A 197 0.91 17.56 4.26
C ALA A 197 0.36 17.87 5.65
N ALA A 198 1.06 18.70 6.43
CA ALA A 198 0.61 19.12 7.76
C ALA A 198 -0.71 19.89 7.68
N GLN A 199 -0.82 20.84 6.73
CA GLN A 199 -2.05 21.59 6.51
C GLN A 199 -3.20 20.69 6.06
N ARG A 200 -2.97 19.78 5.10
CA ARG A 200 -3.95 18.80 4.64
C ARG A 200 -4.49 17.96 5.79
N GLN A 201 -3.61 17.44 6.65
CA GLN A 201 -4.03 16.64 7.81
C GLN A 201 -4.91 17.43 8.78
N ALA A 202 -4.58 18.71 9.05
CA ALA A 202 -5.40 19.57 9.88
C ALA A 202 -6.78 19.84 9.25
N ILE A 203 -6.82 20.16 7.95
CA ILE A 203 -8.06 20.42 7.21
C ILE A 203 -8.96 19.18 7.16
N GLU A 204 -8.40 18.02 6.78
CA GLU A 204 -9.14 16.75 6.76
C GLU A 204 -9.63 16.33 8.15
N GLY A 205 -8.96 16.78 9.21
CA GLY A 205 -9.36 16.55 10.60
C GLY A 205 -10.64 17.29 11.02
N GLU A 206 -11.09 18.27 10.25
CA GLU A 206 -12.36 18.98 10.48
C GLU A 206 -13.58 18.12 10.12
N ILE A 207 -13.40 17.06 9.32
CA ILE A 207 -14.50 16.20 8.84
C ILE A 207 -15.10 15.41 10.02
N PRO A 208 -16.42 15.52 10.27
CA PRO A 208 -17.09 14.74 11.30
C PRO A 208 -16.92 13.23 11.11
N ALA A 209 -16.72 12.51 12.22
CA ALA A 209 -16.40 11.08 12.19
C ALA A 209 -17.47 10.23 11.49
N HIS A 210 -18.75 10.57 11.60
CA HIS A 210 -19.85 9.83 10.95
C HIS A 210 -19.88 9.98 9.42
N LEU A 211 -19.18 10.98 8.86
CA LEU A 211 -19.07 11.18 7.42
C LEU A 211 -17.83 10.49 6.83
N LEU A 212 -16.92 10.00 7.68
CA LEU A 212 -15.74 9.26 7.24
C LEU A 212 -16.14 7.91 6.64
N PHE A 213 -15.25 7.41 5.78
CA PHE A 213 -15.49 6.16 5.07
C PHE A 213 -15.62 4.97 6.03
N THR A 214 -16.73 4.25 5.88
CA THR A 214 -17.02 2.96 6.53
C THR A 214 -17.56 1.98 5.49
N SER A 215 -17.71 0.70 5.84
CA SER A 215 -18.31 -0.26 4.91
C SER A 215 -19.73 0.17 4.53
N GLY A 216 -20.02 0.20 3.23
CA GLY A 216 -21.31 0.68 2.71
C GLY A 216 -21.44 2.21 2.65
N TRP A 217 -20.35 2.97 2.78
CA TRP A 217 -20.38 4.43 2.67
C TRP A 217 -20.91 4.92 1.30
N PRO A 218 -21.64 6.04 1.25
CA PRO A 218 -22.17 6.78 2.39
C PRO A 218 -23.33 6.03 3.06
N THR A 219 -23.39 6.11 4.40
CA THR A 219 -24.45 5.50 5.22
C THR A 219 -25.51 6.51 5.66
N VAL A 220 -25.20 7.80 5.54
CA VAL A 220 -26.08 8.90 5.92
C VAL A 220 -25.85 10.08 4.97
N ARG A 221 -26.93 10.82 4.72
CA ARG A 221 -26.89 12.07 3.97
C ARG A 221 -26.43 13.21 4.90
N PRO A 222 -25.42 14.01 4.52
CA PRO A 222 -24.98 15.13 5.35
C PRO A 222 -26.07 16.20 5.45
N THR A 223 -26.05 16.93 6.55
CA THR A 223 -26.84 18.17 6.71
C THR A 223 -26.31 19.26 5.78
N LEU A 224 -27.07 20.35 5.63
CA LEU A 224 -26.63 21.49 4.81
C LEU A 224 -25.30 22.10 5.33
N ASP A 225 -25.12 22.19 6.64
CA ASP A 225 -23.90 22.76 7.22
C ASP A 225 -22.71 21.81 7.10
N GLU A 226 -22.93 20.50 7.23
CA GLU A 226 -21.91 19.49 6.93
C GLU A 226 -21.52 19.49 5.45
N ALA A 227 -22.47 19.70 4.54
CA ALA A 227 -22.19 19.82 3.11
C ALA A 227 -21.36 21.07 2.80
N LYS A 228 -21.64 22.21 3.44
CA LYS A 228 -20.79 23.41 3.36
C LYS A 228 -19.38 23.14 3.88
N LEU A 229 -19.27 22.45 5.02
CA LEU A 229 -17.99 22.07 5.61
C LEU A 229 -17.19 21.17 4.67
N LEU A 230 -17.82 20.12 4.12
CA LEU A 230 -17.18 19.22 3.16
C LEU A 230 -16.72 19.95 1.89
N ALA A 231 -17.54 20.85 1.33
CA ALA A 231 -17.15 21.67 0.19
C ALA A 231 -15.92 22.54 0.49
N SER A 232 -15.89 23.18 1.67
CA SER A 232 -14.76 24.00 2.15
C SER A 232 -13.49 23.19 2.35
N VAL A 233 -13.57 22.09 3.11
CA VAL A 233 -12.47 21.14 3.33
C VAL A 233 -11.90 20.68 1.99
N ARG A 234 -12.78 20.27 1.05
CA ARG A 234 -12.35 19.75 -0.23
C ARG A 234 -11.62 20.79 -1.07
N SER A 235 -12.16 21.99 -1.14
CA SER A 235 -11.58 23.11 -1.89
C SER A 235 -10.22 23.53 -1.33
N ARG A 236 -10.08 23.59 0.00
CA ARG A 236 -8.81 23.91 0.67
C ARG A 236 -7.75 22.85 0.40
N VAL A 237 -8.08 21.57 0.56
CA VAL A 237 -7.15 20.47 0.26
C VAL A 237 -6.77 20.46 -1.22
N ALA A 238 -7.73 20.64 -2.12
CA ALA A 238 -7.50 20.67 -3.57
C ALA A 238 -6.53 21.80 -3.98
N ALA A 239 -6.72 23.00 -3.43
CA ALA A 239 -5.83 24.14 -3.65
C ALA A 239 -4.41 23.88 -3.12
N LEU A 240 -4.26 23.24 -1.95
CA LEU A 240 -2.95 22.94 -1.37
C LEU A 240 -2.10 22.00 -2.22
N ILE A 241 -2.72 21.01 -2.85
CA ILE A 241 -2.03 19.98 -3.63
C ILE A 241 -2.06 20.25 -5.14
N GLY A 242 -2.82 21.26 -5.59
CA GLY A 242 -2.94 21.65 -6.98
C GLY A 242 -3.73 20.65 -7.85
N ILE A 243 -4.90 20.19 -7.36
CA ILE A 243 -5.82 19.36 -8.15
C ILE A 243 -7.16 20.04 -8.35
N ASP A 244 -7.81 19.76 -9.48
CA ASP A 244 -9.19 20.16 -9.73
C ASP A 244 -10.17 19.16 -9.13
N ILE A 245 -11.26 19.68 -8.54
CA ILE A 245 -12.31 18.90 -7.91
C ILE A 245 -13.70 19.28 -8.42
N GLN A 246 -14.64 18.34 -8.32
CA GLN A 246 -16.06 18.60 -8.44
C GLN A 246 -16.71 18.81 -7.07
N CYS A 247 -17.98 19.20 -7.06
CA CYS A 247 -18.79 19.47 -5.88
C CYS A 247 -18.13 20.48 -4.91
N VAL A 248 -17.96 21.72 -5.39
CA VAL A 248 -17.26 22.83 -4.70
C VAL A 248 -18.18 23.68 -3.82
N ASP A 249 -19.48 23.35 -3.78
CA ASP A 249 -20.47 24.02 -2.95
C ASP A 249 -21.38 23.00 -2.25
N ALA A 250 -22.17 23.47 -1.27
CA ALA A 250 -23.03 22.59 -0.49
C ALA A 250 -24.10 21.89 -1.33
N ALA A 251 -24.66 22.57 -2.35
CA ALA A 251 -25.73 22.00 -3.18
C ALA A 251 -25.23 20.81 -4.00
N SER A 252 -24.08 20.97 -4.65
CA SER A 252 -23.42 19.91 -5.43
C SER A 252 -22.90 18.77 -4.56
N VAL A 253 -22.45 19.04 -3.32
CA VAL A 253 -22.11 17.98 -2.35
C VAL A 253 -23.35 17.17 -1.98
N LEU A 254 -24.45 17.83 -1.64
CA LEU A 254 -25.70 17.15 -1.29
C LEU A 254 -26.23 16.29 -2.43
N ALA A 255 -26.31 16.85 -3.64
CA ALA A 255 -26.75 16.12 -4.84
C ALA A 255 -25.89 14.86 -5.07
N ARG A 256 -24.57 14.97 -4.88
CA ARG A 256 -23.67 13.84 -5.06
C ARG A 256 -23.85 12.75 -4.00
N TYR A 257 -24.14 13.12 -2.75
CA TYR A 257 -24.48 12.15 -1.71
C TYR A 257 -25.80 11.44 -2.00
N ASP A 258 -26.80 12.17 -2.54
CA ASP A 258 -28.07 11.58 -2.95
C ASP A 258 -27.86 10.50 -4.02
N GLU A 259 -27.09 10.79 -5.08
CA GLU A 259 -26.73 9.80 -6.10
C GLU A 259 -26.01 8.56 -5.54
N LEU A 260 -25.12 8.76 -4.54
CA LEU A 260 -24.36 7.67 -3.94
C LEU A 260 -25.25 6.77 -3.07
N LEU A 261 -26.17 7.37 -2.30
CA LEU A 261 -27.12 6.65 -1.46
C LEU A 261 -28.13 5.84 -2.29
N GLU A 262 -28.59 6.39 -3.42
CA GLU A 262 -29.43 5.68 -4.38
C GLU A 262 -28.71 4.46 -4.96
N LYS A 263 -27.44 4.63 -5.38
CA LYS A 263 -26.61 3.51 -5.88
C LYS A 263 -26.40 2.42 -4.83
N ASN A 264 -26.17 2.80 -3.57
CA ASN A 264 -26.00 1.84 -2.48
C ASN A 264 -27.30 1.06 -2.21
N SER A 265 -28.44 1.72 -2.26
CA SER A 265 -29.77 1.10 -2.10
C SER A 265 -30.07 0.11 -3.23
N GLY A 266 -29.84 0.50 -4.49
CA GLY A 266 -30.02 -0.40 -5.63
C GLY A 266 -29.05 -1.59 -5.65
N THR A 267 -27.85 -1.43 -5.09
CA THR A 267 -26.89 -2.54 -4.93
C THR A 267 -27.36 -3.54 -3.87
N LEU A 268 -27.94 -3.07 -2.75
CA LEU A 268 -28.52 -3.94 -1.72
C LEU A 268 -29.74 -4.72 -2.25
N GLU A 269 -30.58 -4.10 -3.08
CA GLU A 269 -31.70 -4.77 -3.75
C GLU A 269 -31.23 -5.83 -4.76
N THR A 270 -30.10 -5.58 -5.45
CA THR A 270 -29.53 -6.54 -6.41
C THR A 270 -28.84 -7.74 -5.72
N ILE A 271 -28.27 -7.55 -4.52
CA ILE A 271 -27.63 -8.62 -3.73
C ILE A 271 -28.64 -9.59 -3.09
N GLN A 272 -29.94 -9.24 -3.06
CA GLN A 272 -31.00 -10.20 -2.68
C GLN A 272 -31.23 -11.30 -3.74
N GLN A 273 -30.51 -11.29 -4.88
CA GLN A 273 -30.35 -12.45 -5.75
C GLN A 273 -28.93 -13.04 -5.60
N PRO A 274 -28.77 -14.37 -5.50
CA PRO A 274 -27.55 -14.97 -4.97
C PRO A 274 -26.44 -14.94 -6.02
N HIS A 275 -25.51 -14.00 -5.90
CA HIS A 275 -24.17 -14.20 -6.43
C HIS A 275 -23.09 -13.59 -5.53
N GLN A 276 -22.28 -14.49 -4.97
CA GLN A 276 -21.09 -14.18 -4.17
C GLN A 276 -20.06 -13.41 -5.01
N ALA A 277 -19.64 -12.24 -4.52
CA ALA A 277 -18.27 -11.74 -4.64
C ALA A 277 -18.08 -10.54 -3.68
N SER A 278 -17.62 -10.83 -2.46
CA SER A 278 -17.16 -9.82 -1.50
C SER A 278 -15.77 -9.32 -1.92
N PHE A 279 -15.67 -8.04 -2.24
CA PHE A 279 -14.43 -7.28 -2.12
C PHE A 279 -14.56 -6.42 -0.85
N ALA A 280 -13.99 -6.92 0.25
CA ALA A 280 -13.78 -6.13 1.45
C ALA A 280 -12.51 -5.29 1.30
N PHE A 281 -12.65 -3.98 1.55
CA PHE A 281 -11.56 -3.00 1.63
C PHE A 281 -10.66 -3.24 2.85
#